data_AF-X1DVG9-F1
#
_entry.id   AF-X1DVG9-F1
#
_cell.length_a   1.000
_cell.length_b   1.000
_cell.length_c   1.000
_cell.angle_alpha   90.00
_cell.angle_beta   90.00
_cell.angle_gamma   90.00
#
_symmetry.space_group_name_H-M   'P 1'
#
loop_
_entity.id
_entity.type
_entity.pdbx_description
1 polymer ?
#
loop_
_entity_poly.entity_id
_entity_poly.type
_entity_poly.pdbx_seq_one_letter_code
_entity_poly.pdbx_strand_id
1 'polypeptide(L)'
;NKNYKPKNILILILIIIACIISSFSIWAKETETTPSLEQISEIINSYPDISSFQAGRLLKEAEEAIQSGISSEDTQEIIQKSLEKNIKAYSIIGIFSLLNELVEDGLPTSPIINFLPGCIK
;
A
#
# COMPACT_ATOMS: atom_id res chain seq x y z
N ASN A 1 41.57 -9.35 -41.38
CA ASN A 1 40.56 -8.28 -41.42
C ASN A 1 39.15 -8.91 -41.45
N LYS A 2 38.58 -9.26 -40.29
CA LYS A 2 37.24 -9.88 -40.22
C LYS A 2 36.21 -8.76 -40.01
N ASN A 3 35.56 -8.37 -41.10
CA ASN A 3 34.44 -7.43 -41.12
C ASN A 3 33.24 -8.06 -40.38
N TYR A 4 33.20 -7.93 -39.06
CA TYR A 4 32.02 -8.25 -38.27
C TYR A 4 30.96 -7.19 -38.57
N LYS A 5 29.92 -7.60 -39.33
CA LYS A 5 28.81 -6.73 -39.74
C LYS A 5 28.17 -6.08 -38.49
N PRO A 6 27.95 -4.75 -38.49
CA PRO A 6 27.43 -4.03 -37.32
C PRO A 6 25.96 -4.36 -36.97
N LYS A 7 25.24 -5.08 -37.84
CA LYS A 7 23.80 -5.36 -37.69
C LYS A 7 23.48 -6.28 -36.49
N ASN A 8 24.33 -7.26 -36.18
CA ASN A 8 24.08 -8.17 -35.06
C ASN A 8 24.44 -7.57 -33.70
N ILE A 9 25.42 -6.66 -33.66
CA ILE A 9 25.81 -5.95 -32.44
C ILE A 9 24.68 -5.01 -32.01
N LEU A 10 24.02 -4.35 -32.97
CA LEU A 10 22.91 -3.45 -32.70
C LEU A 10 21.68 -4.19 -32.12
N ILE A 11 21.41 -5.41 -32.60
CA ILE A 11 20.35 -6.28 -32.05
C ILE A 11 20.70 -6.73 -30.63
N LEU A 12 21.96 -7.08 -30.37
CA LEU A 12 22.41 -7.50 -29.05
C LEU A 12 22.28 -6.38 -28.00
N ILE A 13 22.63 -5.14 -28.39
CA ILE A 13 22.50 -3.96 -27.53
C ILE A 13 21.01 -3.68 -27.22
N LEU A 14 20.12 -3.82 -28.20
CA LEU A 14 18.68 -3.66 -28.02
C LEU A 14 18.10 -4.67 -27.02
N ILE A 15 18.56 -5.92 -27.05
CA ILE A 15 18.14 -6.96 -26.10
C ILE A 15 18.62 -6.63 -24.68
N ILE A 16 19.87 -6.17 -24.52
CA ILE A 16 20.41 -5.80 -23.21
C ILE A 16 19.64 -4.62 -22.62
N ILE A 17 19.34 -3.59 -23.42
CA ILE A 17 18.53 -2.44 -22.98
C ILE A 17 17.11 -2.89 -22.60
N ALA A 18 16.48 -3.77 -23.40
CA ALA A 18 15.16 -4.31 -23.09
C ALA A 18 15.16 -5.13 -21.78
N CYS A 19 16.18 -5.95 -21.53
CA CYS A 19 16.36 -6.69 -20.28
C CYS A 19 16.58 -5.76 -19.07
N ILE A 20 17.32 -4.66 -19.25
CA ILE A 20 17.53 -3.66 -18.20
C ILE A 20 16.20 -2.96 -17.88
N ILE A 21 15.45 -2.50 -18.88
CA ILE A 21 14.13 -1.85 -18.68
C ILE A 21 13.12 -2.80 -18.02
N SER A 22 13.11 -4.08 -18.39
CA SER A 22 12.24 -5.09 -17.77
C SER A 22 12.67 -5.47 -16.35
N SER A 23 13.95 -5.32 -16.00
CA SER A 23 14.44 -5.46 -14.62
C SER A 23 14.15 -4.21 -13.76
N PHE A 24 13.98 -3.04 -14.38
CA PHE A 24 13.61 -1.79 -13.71
C PHE A 24 12.10 -1.54 -13.66
N SER A 25 11.26 -2.46 -14.15
CA SER A 25 9.79 -2.33 -14.13
C SER A 25 9.15 -2.56 -12.75
N ILE A 26 9.93 -2.57 -11.65
CA ILE A 26 9.41 -2.64 -10.27
C ILE A 26 9.77 -1.39 -9.44
N TRP A 27 10.42 -0.37 -10.02
CA TRP A 27 10.65 0.88 -9.29
C TRP A 27 10.50 2.12 -10.18
N ALA A 28 9.36 2.19 -10.85
CA ALA A 28 8.77 3.45 -11.25
C ALA A 28 7.41 3.57 -10.57
N LYS A 29 7.39 3.57 -9.23
CA LYS A 29 6.26 4.09 -8.46
C LYS A 29 6.44 5.61 -8.33
N GLU A 30 6.52 6.28 -9.46
CA GLU A 30 6.15 7.68 -9.56
C GLU A 30 4.62 7.69 -9.70
N THR A 31 3.93 7.37 -8.61
CA THR A 31 2.49 7.63 -8.51
C THR A 31 2.34 9.07 -8.03
N GLU A 32 2.31 9.98 -8.99
CA GLU A 32 1.52 11.19 -8.92
C GLU A 32 0.07 10.83 -8.59
N THR A 33 -0.26 10.61 -7.33
CA THR A 33 -1.60 10.79 -6.75
C THR A 33 -1.51 10.67 -5.22
N THR A 34 -1.20 11.77 -4.55
CA THR A 34 -1.64 12.01 -3.17
C THR A 34 -3.06 12.64 -3.16
N PRO A 35 -4.12 11.84 -3.38
CA PRO A 35 -5.44 12.18 -2.84
C PRO A 35 -6.12 11.02 -2.07
N SER A 36 -5.40 9.97 -1.63
CA SER A 36 -6.02 8.89 -0.84
C SER A 36 -5.76 8.99 0.67
N LEU A 37 -4.57 9.44 1.10
CA LEU A 37 -4.27 9.68 2.52
C LEU A 37 -5.08 10.85 3.09
N GLU A 38 -5.36 11.86 2.26
CA GLU A 38 -6.21 13.00 2.62
C GLU A 38 -7.64 12.55 2.91
N GLN A 39 -8.21 11.68 2.06
CA GLN A 39 -9.53 11.08 2.28
C GLN A 39 -9.57 10.24 3.56
N ILE A 40 -8.53 9.44 3.82
CA ILE A 40 -8.42 8.69 5.07
C ILE A 40 -8.36 9.64 6.28
N SER A 41 -7.59 10.71 6.18
CA SER A 41 -7.49 11.74 7.23
C SER A 41 -8.84 12.43 7.47
N GLU A 42 -9.57 12.81 6.41
CA GLU A 42 -10.92 13.38 6.51
C GLU A 42 -11.89 12.42 7.19
N ILE A 43 -11.86 11.13 6.82
CA ILE A 43 -12.68 10.10 7.47
C ILE A 43 -12.37 10.07 8.96
N ILE A 44 -11.11 9.90 9.36
CA ILE A 44 -10.72 9.81 10.78
C ILE A 44 -11.15 11.07 11.55
N ASN A 45 -10.89 12.26 10.99
CA ASN A 45 -11.19 13.54 11.64
C ASN A 45 -12.70 13.85 11.70
N SER A 46 -13.52 13.18 10.89
CA SER A 46 -14.98 13.31 10.94
C SER A 46 -15.61 12.62 12.17
N TYR A 47 -14.89 11.75 12.87
CA TYR A 47 -15.39 11.04 14.04
C TYR A 47 -15.03 11.76 15.35
N PRO A 48 -16.03 12.24 16.13
CA PRO A 48 -15.79 13.07 17.31
C PRO A 48 -15.17 12.31 18.49
N ASP A 49 -15.31 10.98 18.53
CA ASP A 49 -14.81 10.13 19.62
C ASP A 49 -13.32 9.80 19.49
N ILE A 50 -12.66 10.28 18.43
CA ILE A 50 -11.23 10.08 18.18
C ILE A 50 -10.48 11.34 18.60
N SER A 51 -9.58 11.20 19.58
CA SER A 51 -8.67 12.30 19.93
C SER A 51 -7.67 12.60 18.81
N SER A 52 -7.17 13.83 18.73
CA SER A 52 -6.13 14.22 17.75
C SER A 52 -4.89 13.33 17.79
N PHE A 53 -4.51 12.85 18.97
CA PHE A 53 -3.41 11.90 19.14
C PHE A 53 -3.72 10.54 18.50
N GLN A 54 -4.92 10.01 18.75
CA GLN A 54 -5.37 8.75 18.13
C GLN A 54 -5.51 8.89 16.62
N ALA A 55 -6.02 10.02 16.15
CA ALA A 55 -6.18 10.31 14.73
C ALA A 55 -4.81 10.32 14.01
N GLY A 56 -3.84 11.05 14.55
CA GLY A 56 -2.49 11.09 14.00
C GLY A 56 -1.79 9.73 14.00
N ARG A 57 -1.98 8.93 15.05
CA ARG A 57 -1.41 7.58 15.10
C ARG A 57 -2.08 6.63 14.11
N LEU A 58 -3.41 6.65 14.03
CA LEU A 58 -4.15 5.82 13.08
C LEU A 58 -3.78 6.17 11.63
N LEU A 59 -3.65 7.46 11.32
CA LEU A 59 -3.22 7.91 9.99
C LEU A 59 -1.81 7.43 9.65
N LYS A 60 -0.87 7.47 10.61
CA LYS A 60 0.49 6.96 10.43
C LYS A 60 0.52 5.46 10.12
N GLU A 61 -0.24 4.65 10.86
CA GLU A 61 -0.30 3.20 10.63
C GLU A 61 -0.97 2.86 9.28
N ALA A 62 -1.98 3.65 8.89
CA ALA A 62 -2.62 3.53 7.58
C ALA A 62 -1.66 3.89 6.44
N GLU A 63 -0.85 4.93 6.62
CA GLU A 63 0.21 5.31 5.67
C GLU A 63 1.26 4.19 5.55
N GLU A 64 1.71 3.62 6.66
CA GLU A 64 2.66 2.50 6.67
C GLU A 64 2.08 1.25 5.98
N ALA A 65 0.79 0.96 6.16
CA ALA A 65 0.10 -0.13 5.47
C ALA A 65 0.12 0.07 3.95
N ILE A 66 -0.19 1.28 3.48
CA ILE A 66 -0.16 1.61 2.06
C ILE A 66 1.26 1.51 1.49
N GLN A 67 2.26 1.97 2.25
CA GLN A 67 3.67 1.88 1.87
C GLN A 67 4.15 0.42 1.81
N SER A 68 3.65 -0.42 2.70
CA SER A 68 3.96 -1.85 2.77
C SER A 68 3.33 -2.64 1.63
N GLY A 69 2.28 -2.11 0.99
CA GLY A 69 1.67 -2.70 -0.21
C GLY A 69 0.22 -3.13 -0.05
N ILE A 70 -0.43 -2.75 1.05
CA ILE A 70 -1.88 -2.82 1.18
C ILE A 70 -2.49 -1.74 0.30
N SER A 71 -3.62 -2.04 -0.37
CA SER A 71 -4.24 -1.04 -1.24
C SER A 71 -4.80 0.12 -0.41
N SER A 72 -4.86 1.30 -1.02
CA SER A 72 -5.42 2.46 -0.33
C SER A 72 -6.92 2.30 -0.13
N GLU A 73 -7.59 1.61 -1.04
CA GLU A 73 -9.01 1.30 -1.00
C GLU A 73 -9.33 0.37 0.18
N ASP A 74 -8.56 -0.71 0.36
CA ASP A 74 -8.73 -1.63 1.49
C ASP A 74 -8.46 -0.91 2.82
N THR A 75 -7.43 -0.07 2.86
CA THR A 75 -7.08 0.73 4.05
C THR A 75 -8.21 1.67 4.44
N GLN A 76 -8.76 2.40 3.46
CA GLN A 76 -9.91 3.28 3.67
C GLN A 76 -11.14 2.49 4.14
N GLU A 77 -11.45 1.37 3.49
CA GLU A 77 -12.61 0.55 3.80
C GLU A 77 -12.54 -0.02 5.23
N ILE A 78 -11.36 -0.50 5.66
CA ILE A 78 -11.14 -0.98 7.03
C ILE A 78 -11.43 0.13 8.04
N ILE A 79 -10.89 1.33 7.83
CA ILE A 79 -11.08 2.47 8.74
C ILE A 79 -12.55 2.87 8.79
N GLN A 80 -13.15 3.10 7.62
CA GLN A 80 -14.54 3.55 7.52
C GLN A 80 -15.48 2.56 8.21
N LYS A 81 -15.42 1.27 7.86
CA LYS A 81 -16.29 0.24 8.45
C LYS A 81 -16.06 0.04 9.94
N SER A 82 -14.81 0.15 10.38
CA SER A 82 -14.49 0.03 11.81
C SER A 82 -15.09 1.16 12.62
N LEU A 83 -15.00 2.40 12.12
CA LEU A 83 -15.54 3.58 12.78
C LEU A 83 -17.08 3.64 12.73
N GLU A 84 -17.70 3.24 11.61
CA GLU A 84 -19.16 3.05 11.52
C GLU A 84 -19.68 2.06 12.58
N LYS A 85 -18.84 1.12 13.02
CA LYS A 85 -19.15 0.15 14.08
C LYS A 85 -18.69 0.55 15.47
N ASN A 86 -18.25 1.78 15.66
CA ASN A 86 -17.75 2.29 16.93
C ASN A 86 -16.57 1.45 17.48
N ILE A 87 -15.78 0.82 16.60
CA ILE A 87 -14.54 0.17 17.01
C ILE A 87 -13.58 1.26 17.50
N LYS A 88 -12.98 1.04 18.67
CA LYS A 88 -12.05 2.00 19.27
C LYS A 88 -10.83 2.20 18.36
N ALA A 89 -10.39 3.44 18.21
CA ALA A 89 -9.23 3.79 17.38
C ALA A 89 -7.99 2.93 17.68
N TYR A 90 -7.70 2.61 18.95
CA TYR A 90 -6.58 1.73 19.32
C TYR A 90 -6.71 0.30 18.81
N SER A 91 -7.94 -0.22 18.68
CA SER A 91 -8.16 -1.54 18.08
C SER A 91 -7.89 -1.51 16.58
N ILE A 92 -8.26 -0.42 15.90
CA ILE A 92 -7.97 -0.21 14.47
C ILE A 92 -6.46 -0.06 14.24
N ILE A 93 -5.78 0.71 15.09
CA ILE A 93 -4.31 0.81 15.12
C ILE A 93 -3.67 -0.57 15.26
N GLY A 94 -4.15 -1.39 16.19
CA GLY A 94 -3.63 -2.75 16.37
C GLY A 94 -3.83 -3.64 15.15
N ILE A 95 -4.95 -3.50 14.44
CA ILE A 95 -5.18 -4.21 13.18
C ILE A 95 -4.15 -3.81 12.12
N PHE A 96 -3.88 -2.52 11.94
CA PHE A 96 -2.89 -2.06 10.97
C PHE A 96 -1.47 -2.48 11.34
N SER A 97 -1.10 -2.40 12.62
CA SER A 97 0.18 -2.91 13.12
C SER A 97 0.38 -4.39 12.76
N LEU A 98 -0.64 -5.22 12.98
CA LEU A 98 -0.59 -6.65 12.62
C LEU A 98 -0.50 -6.86 11.11
N LEU A 99 -1.24 -6.07 10.32
CA LEU A 99 -1.18 -6.16 8.87
C LEU A 99 0.22 -5.79 8.36
N ASN A 100 0.85 -4.75 8.91
CA ASN A 100 2.21 -4.35 8.58
C ASN A 100 3.21 -5.46 8.92
N GLU A 101 3.13 -6.04 10.11
CA GLU A 101 3.96 -7.18 10.52
C GLU A 101 3.83 -8.38 9.55
N LEU A 102 2.61 -8.72 9.13
CA LEU A 102 2.40 -9.81 8.18
C LEU A 102 3.01 -9.53 6.81
N VAL A 103 2.92 -8.29 6.33
CA VAL A 103 3.56 -7.91 5.07
C VAL A 103 5.09 -7.99 5.19
N GLU A 104 5.67 -7.52 6.29
CA GLU A 104 7.10 -7.63 6.56
C GLU A 104 7.57 -9.09 6.59
N ASP A 105 6.77 -9.98 7.17
CA ASP A 105 7.03 -11.43 7.22
C ASP A 105 6.75 -12.15 5.88
N GLY A 106 6.29 -11.43 4.85
CA GLY A 106 5.92 -11.99 3.55
C GLY A 106 4.69 -12.91 3.59
N LEU A 107 3.85 -12.75 4.61
CA LEU A 107 2.64 -13.53 4.84
C LEU A 107 1.43 -12.90 4.12
N PRO A 108 0.45 -13.71 3.69
CA PRO A 108 -0.72 -13.20 3.00
C PRO A 108 -1.62 -12.38 3.95
N THR A 109 -1.89 -11.13 3.59
CA THR A 109 -2.79 -10.23 4.33
C THR A 109 -4.25 -10.33 3.88
N SER A 110 -4.52 -10.82 2.67
CA SER A 110 -5.86 -10.97 2.11
C SER A 110 -6.86 -11.72 3.02
N PRO A 111 -6.47 -12.79 3.75
CA PRO A 111 -7.38 -13.45 4.69
C PRO A 111 -7.89 -12.50 5.79
N ILE A 112 -7.03 -11.61 6.29
CA ILE A 112 -7.40 -10.65 7.34
C ILE A 112 -8.20 -9.49 6.75
N ILE A 113 -7.73 -8.93 5.63
CA ILE A 113 -8.42 -7.85 4.92
C ILE A 113 -9.84 -8.26 4.53
N ASN A 114 -10.06 -9.51 4.10
CA ASN A 114 -11.41 -10.00 3.77
C ASN A 114 -12.25 -10.33 5.02
N PHE A 115 -11.61 -10.71 6.12
CA PHE A 115 -12.28 -11.06 7.37
C PHE A 115 -12.79 -9.83 8.11
N LEU A 116 -12.04 -8.73 8.12
CA LEU A 116 -12.37 -7.52 8.88
C LEU A 116 -13.70 -6.88 8.44
N PRO A 117 -13.96 -6.61 7.14
CA PRO A 117 -15.25 -6.11 6.66
C PRO A 117 -16.40 -7.10 6.88
N GLY A 118 -16.11 -8.41 6.95
CA GLY A 118 -17.11 -9.48 7.07
C GLY A 118 -17.49 -9.87 8.51
N CYS A 119 -16.57 -9.74 9.47
CA CYS A 119 -16.79 -9.99 10.90
C CYS A 119 -17.37 -8.80 11.65
N ILE A 120 -17.27 -7.63 11.04
CA ILE A 120 -18.13 -6.48 11.23
C ILE A 120 -19.53 -6.90 10.71
N LYS A 121 -20.24 -7.82 11.39
CA LYS A 121 -21.70 -8.07 11.24
C LYS A 121 -22.44 -7.80 12.53
#